data_AF-A0A527ZX68-F1
#
_entry.id   AF-A0A527ZX68-F1
#
_cell.length_a   1.000
_cell.length_b   1.000
_cell.length_c   1.000
_cell.angle_alpha   90.00
_cell.angle_beta   90.00
_cell.angle_gamma   90.00
#
_symmetry.space_group_name_H-M   'P 1'
#
loop_
_entity.id
_entity.type
_entity.pdbx_description
1 polymer ?
#
loop_
_entity_poly.entity_id
_entity_poly.type
_entity_poly.pdbx_seq_one_letter_code
_entity_poly.pdbx_strand_id
1 'polypeptide(L)'
;GRMVAVLSEGDPLFYGSYMHLHVRLAHRFPTEVIPGVTAMSGCWSATGTPIVQGDDVLTVLPGTMSEFELTRRLADTDAAVIMKVGRNLPKIRRALEATDKLARAVYVERGTMPGGVSMQLADKQDDNAPYFAIVLVAGWSGRPAALGAEA
;
A
#
# COMPACT_ATOMS: atom_id res chain seq x y z
N GLY A 1 -17.83 -30.02 17.50
CA GLY A 1 -17.50 -28.58 17.55
C GLY A 1 -18.26 -27.84 16.46
N ARG A 2 -18.18 -26.50 16.41
CA ARG A 2 -18.72 -25.68 15.30
C ARG A 2 -17.58 -25.24 14.38
N MET A 3 -17.86 -25.09 13.09
CA MET A 3 -16.96 -24.38 12.17
C MET A 3 -17.09 -22.87 12.40
N VAL A 4 -15.95 -22.17 12.42
CA VAL A 4 -15.89 -20.72 12.61
C VAL A 4 -15.09 -20.11 11.47
N ALA A 5 -15.67 -19.14 10.78
CA ALA A 5 -14.99 -18.34 9.77
C ALA A 5 -14.73 -16.94 10.33
N VAL A 6 -13.48 -16.47 10.22
CA VAL A 6 -13.11 -15.09 10.57
C VAL A 6 -12.74 -14.37 9.29
N LEU A 7 -13.55 -13.40 8.89
CA LEU A 7 -13.32 -12.61 7.69
C LEU A 7 -12.26 -11.54 7.95
N SER A 8 -11.39 -11.34 6.96
CA SER A 8 -10.37 -10.30 6.96
C SER A 8 -10.45 -9.52 5.65
N GLU A 9 -10.24 -8.21 5.73
CA GLU A 9 -10.04 -7.38 4.54
C GLU A 9 -8.62 -7.59 4.03
N GLY A 10 -8.48 -7.80 2.73
CA GLY A 10 -7.20 -8.11 2.13
C GLY A 10 -6.74 -9.53 2.48
N ASP A 11 -5.52 -9.66 3.00
CA ASP A 11 -4.95 -10.95 3.38
C ASP A 11 -4.96 -11.13 4.92
N PRO A 12 -5.45 -12.26 5.44
CA PRO A 12 -5.59 -12.49 6.88
C PRO A 12 -4.27 -12.49 7.66
N LEU A 13 -3.13 -12.72 7.00
CA LEU A 13 -1.81 -12.78 7.61
C LEU A 13 -0.92 -11.57 7.28
N PHE A 14 -1.45 -10.56 6.60
CA PHE A 14 -0.71 -9.36 6.24
C PHE A 14 -1.33 -8.10 6.84
N TYR A 15 -0.78 -7.62 7.97
CA TYR A 15 -1.29 -6.47 8.73
C TYR A 15 -2.77 -6.60 9.16
N GLY A 16 -3.33 -7.82 9.18
CA GLY A 16 -4.71 -8.11 9.57
C GLY A 16 -4.84 -8.50 11.05
N SER A 17 -5.99 -8.17 11.66
CA SER A 17 -6.27 -8.47 13.08
C SER A 17 -6.38 -9.98 13.37
N TYR A 18 -6.72 -10.80 12.36
CA TYR A 18 -6.80 -12.26 12.51
C TYR A 18 -5.48 -12.88 12.98
N MET A 19 -4.33 -12.31 12.64
CA MET A 19 -3.01 -12.80 13.06
C MET A 19 -2.93 -13.05 14.57
N HIS A 20 -3.57 -12.21 15.38
CA HIS A 20 -3.61 -12.34 16.84
C HIS A 20 -4.36 -13.60 17.31
N LEU A 21 -5.42 -14.01 16.60
CA LEU A 21 -6.13 -15.25 16.85
C LEU A 21 -5.33 -16.44 16.35
N HIS A 22 -4.78 -16.33 15.14
CA HIS A 22 -4.01 -17.39 14.49
C HIS A 22 -2.86 -17.89 15.39
N VAL A 23 -2.00 -17.00 15.87
CA VAL A 23 -0.84 -17.38 16.71
C VAL A 23 -1.24 -18.05 18.04
N ARG A 24 -2.45 -17.77 18.54
CA ARG A 24 -2.95 -18.31 19.82
C ARG A 24 -3.75 -19.60 19.66
N LEU A 25 -4.39 -19.81 18.52
CA LEU A 25 -5.40 -20.85 18.35
C LEU A 25 -5.05 -21.90 17.28
N ALA A 26 -4.20 -21.57 16.29
CA ALA A 26 -3.93 -22.46 15.16
C ALA A 26 -3.27 -23.79 15.56
N HIS A 27 -2.52 -23.81 16.66
CA HIS A 27 -1.91 -25.04 17.20
C HIS A 27 -2.85 -25.84 18.12
N ARG A 28 -4.03 -25.29 18.46
CA ARG A 28 -5.00 -25.91 19.39
C ARG A 28 -6.22 -26.48 18.67
N PHE A 29 -6.52 -25.96 17.47
CA PHE A 29 -7.68 -26.35 16.68
C PHE A 29 -7.28 -26.51 15.21
N PRO A 30 -7.84 -27.49 14.47
CA PRO A 30 -7.67 -27.56 13.02
C PRO A 30 -7.99 -26.21 12.38
N THR A 31 -7.03 -25.65 11.66
CA THR A 31 -7.08 -24.28 11.14
C THR A 31 -6.59 -24.27 9.71
N GLU A 32 -7.33 -23.61 8.83
CA GLU A 32 -6.98 -23.34 7.45
C GLU A 32 -6.98 -21.84 7.22
N VAL A 33 -6.01 -21.33 6.46
CA VAL A 33 -5.94 -19.93 6.04
C VAL A 33 -6.18 -19.87 4.55
N ILE A 34 -7.26 -19.18 4.16
CA ILE A 34 -7.55 -18.89 2.76
C ILE A 34 -6.94 -17.53 2.44
N PRO A 35 -5.93 -17.43 1.56
CA PRO A 35 -5.27 -16.18 1.25
C PRO A 35 -6.22 -15.23 0.51
N GLY A 36 -6.02 -13.93 0.72
CA GLY A 36 -6.80 -12.89 0.05
C GLY A 36 -5.93 -11.98 -0.81
N VAL A 37 -6.56 -11.17 -1.66
CA VAL A 37 -5.86 -10.16 -2.45
C VAL A 37 -5.52 -8.98 -1.53
N THR A 38 -4.23 -8.74 -1.28
CA THR A 38 -3.80 -7.61 -0.45
C THR A 38 -4.26 -6.26 -1.01
N ALA A 39 -4.49 -5.27 -0.14
CA ALA A 39 -4.92 -3.94 -0.55
C ALA A 39 -3.95 -3.30 -1.56
N MET A 40 -2.64 -3.47 -1.36
CA MET A 40 -1.61 -3.01 -2.28
C MET A 40 -1.77 -3.61 -3.67
N SER A 41 -2.01 -4.93 -3.76
CA SER A 41 -2.24 -5.58 -5.04
C SER A 41 -3.53 -5.17 -5.75
N GLY A 42 -4.60 -4.95 -4.99
CA GLY A 42 -5.83 -4.39 -5.52
C GLY A 42 -5.60 -2.98 -6.08
N CYS A 43 -4.92 -2.11 -5.32
CA CYS A 43 -4.71 -0.71 -5.69
C CYS A 43 -3.81 -0.56 -6.93
N TRP A 44 -2.69 -1.28 -7.01
CA TRP A 44 -1.82 -1.15 -8.19
C TRP A 44 -2.48 -1.73 -9.45
N SER A 45 -3.33 -2.76 -9.30
CA SER A 45 -4.06 -3.34 -10.43
C SER A 45 -5.17 -2.40 -10.88
N ALA A 46 -5.92 -1.82 -9.94
CA ALA A 46 -7.01 -0.87 -10.22
C ALA A 46 -6.52 0.42 -10.88
N THR A 47 -5.31 0.88 -10.54
CA THR A 47 -4.67 2.06 -11.15
C THR A 47 -3.86 1.73 -12.40
N GLY A 48 -3.78 0.45 -12.79
CA GLY A 48 -2.94 0.00 -13.89
C GLY A 48 -1.47 0.40 -13.70
N THR A 49 -0.95 0.34 -12.48
CA THR A 49 0.43 0.73 -12.13
C THR A 49 1.30 -0.50 -11.95
N PRO A 50 2.21 -0.83 -12.87
CA PRO A 50 3.23 -1.85 -12.63
C PRO A 50 4.22 -1.32 -11.58
N ILE A 51 4.36 -2.06 -10.48
CA ILE A 51 5.07 -1.58 -9.28
C ILE A 51 6.55 -1.96 -9.28
N VAL A 52 6.90 -3.17 -9.72
CA VAL A 52 8.28 -3.65 -9.77
C VAL A 52 8.53 -4.42 -11.07
N GLN A 53 9.77 -4.35 -11.57
CA GLN A 53 10.27 -5.16 -12.67
C GLN A 53 11.74 -5.57 -12.41
N GLY A 54 12.11 -6.78 -12.83
CA GLY A 54 13.50 -7.24 -12.75
C GLY A 54 13.99 -7.32 -11.31
N ASP A 55 15.06 -6.58 -11.01
CA ASP A 55 15.72 -6.58 -9.70
C ASP A 55 15.19 -5.48 -8.75
N ASP A 56 14.11 -4.79 -9.11
CA ASP A 56 13.49 -3.75 -8.27
C ASP A 56 13.17 -4.28 -6.86
N VAL A 57 13.69 -3.60 -5.85
CA VAL A 57 13.36 -3.86 -4.44
C VAL A 57 12.04 -3.17 -4.09
N LEU A 58 11.05 -3.96 -3.66
CA LEU A 58 9.80 -3.48 -3.09
C LEU A 58 9.84 -3.44 -1.57
N THR A 59 9.65 -2.25 -1.00
CA THR A 59 9.51 -2.08 0.46
C THR A 59 8.09 -1.68 0.86
N VAL A 60 7.48 -2.42 1.81
CA VAL A 60 6.20 -2.04 2.41
C VAL A 60 6.43 -1.34 3.75
N LEU A 61 5.96 -0.10 3.85
CA LEU A 61 6.23 0.81 4.95
C LEU A 61 4.94 1.22 5.68
N PRO A 62 4.86 1.06 7.00
CA PRO A 62 3.86 1.73 7.80
C PRO A 62 4.15 3.23 7.85
N GLY A 63 3.19 4.06 7.40
CA GLY A 63 3.25 5.51 7.50
C GLY A 63 3.37 6.03 8.94
N THR A 64 3.16 5.18 9.95
CA THR A 64 3.36 5.50 11.37
C THR A 64 4.83 5.56 11.80
N MET A 65 5.78 5.10 10.97
CA MET A 65 7.23 5.24 11.23
C MET A 65 7.65 6.70 11.38
N SER A 66 8.81 6.96 12.00
CA SER A 66 9.37 8.32 12.03
C SER A 66 9.69 8.80 10.61
N GLU A 67 9.74 10.12 10.43
CA GLU A 67 10.09 10.71 9.12
C GLU A 67 11.49 10.26 8.67
N PHE A 68 12.47 10.29 9.59
CA PHE A 68 13.82 9.78 9.35
C PHE A 68 13.83 8.35 8.82
N GLU A 69 13.10 7.44 9.46
CA GLU A 69 13.05 6.03 9.06
C GLU A 69 12.30 5.78 7.76
N LEU A 70 11.31 6.63 7.42
CA LEU A 70 10.66 6.62 6.12
C LEU A 70 11.63 7.10 5.03
N THR A 71 12.24 8.27 5.20
CA THR A 71 13.19 8.85 4.24
C THR A 71 14.34 7.89 3.97
N ARG A 72 14.94 7.31 5.01
CA ARG A 72 16.06 6.35 4.86
C ARG A 72 15.66 5.14 4.02
N ARG A 73 14.55 4.48 4.35
CA ARG A 73 14.10 3.28 3.60
C ARG A 73 13.60 3.61 2.19
N LEU A 74 12.99 4.79 2.02
CA LEU A 74 12.60 5.27 0.70
C LEU A 74 13.84 5.53 -0.16
N ALA A 75 14.93 6.06 0.39
CA ALA A 75 16.18 6.25 -0.35
C ALA A 75 16.77 4.90 -0.81
N ASP A 76 16.69 3.88 0.04
CA ASP A 76 17.31 2.56 -0.17
C ASP A 76 16.47 1.56 -1.02
N THR A 77 15.32 1.97 -1.56
CA THR A 77 14.39 1.07 -2.29
C THR A 77 14.02 1.64 -3.66
N ASP A 78 13.75 0.75 -4.62
CA ASP A 78 13.25 1.14 -5.93
C ASP A 78 11.76 1.47 -5.86
N ALA A 79 10.96 0.51 -5.37
CA ALA A 79 9.52 0.61 -5.23
C ALA A 79 9.09 0.64 -3.76
N ALA A 80 7.99 1.34 -3.46
CA ALA A 80 7.45 1.40 -2.11
C ALA A 80 5.93 1.34 -2.09
N VAL A 81 5.40 0.71 -1.03
CA VAL A 81 4.00 0.84 -0.63
C VAL A 81 3.97 1.42 0.77
N ILE A 82 3.28 2.54 0.95
CA ILE A 82 3.13 3.18 2.26
C ILE A 82 1.69 2.98 2.72
N MET A 83 1.52 2.18 3.78
CA MET A 83 0.22 1.88 4.40
C MET A 83 -0.07 2.83 5.57
N LYS A 84 -1.33 2.84 6.06
CA LYS A 84 -1.74 3.66 7.21
C LYS A 84 -1.50 5.15 6.96
N VAL A 85 -1.87 5.61 5.76
CA VAL A 85 -1.62 6.98 5.29
C VAL A 85 -2.32 7.97 6.20
N GLY A 86 -3.65 8.03 6.23
CA GLY A 86 -4.44 8.84 7.16
C GLY A 86 -3.77 10.16 7.58
N ARG A 87 -3.69 10.39 8.90
CA ARG A 87 -3.02 11.55 9.51
C ARG A 87 -1.50 11.65 9.26
N ASN A 88 -0.87 10.62 8.71
CA ASN A 88 0.57 10.60 8.43
C ASN A 88 0.90 11.19 7.05
N LEU A 89 -0.09 11.51 6.21
CA LEU A 89 0.11 12.00 4.85
C LEU A 89 1.09 13.19 4.75
N PRO A 90 1.02 14.25 5.59
CA PRO A 90 1.97 15.36 5.50
C PRO A 90 3.43 14.92 5.68
N LYS A 91 3.68 13.98 6.59
CA LYS A 91 5.01 13.41 6.85
C LYS A 91 5.48 12.51 5.71
N ILE A 92 4.56 11.73 5.14
CA ILE A 92 4.85 10.87 4.00
C ILE A 92 5.27 11.71 2.79
N ARG A 93 4.58 12.84 2.52
CA ARG A 93 4.98 13.78 1.45
C ARG A 93 6.40 14.27 1.62
N ARG A 94 6.76 14.80 2.80
CA ARG A 94 8.12 15.28 3.08
C ARG A 94 9.18 14.21 2.88
N ALA A 95 8.91 12.98 3.32
CA ALA A 95 9.86 11.87 3.12
C ALA A 95 10.01 11.48 1.63
N LEU A 96 8.93 11.55 0.86
CA LEU A 96 8.95 11.31 -0.59
C LEU A 96 9.63 12.45 -1.35
N GLU A 97 9.44 13.70 -0.94
CA GLU A 97 10.14 14.87 -1.49
C GLU A 97 11.64 14.78 -1.24
N ALA A 98 12.04 14.47 0.00
CA ALA A 98 13.46 14.33 0.38
C ALA A 98 14.18 13.18 -0.34
N THR A 99 13.46 12.33 -1.07
CA THR A 99 14.01 11.19 -1.82
C THR A 99 13.68 11.23 -3.31
N ASP A 100 13.21 12.38 -3.82
CA ASP A 100 12.81 12.61 -5.22
C ASP A 100 11.77 11.61 -5.76
N LYS A 101 10.93 11.06 -4.87
CA LYS A 101 9.91 10.05 -5.20
C LYS A 101 8.50 10.62 -5.23
N LEU A 102 8.26 11.85 -4.77
CA LEU A 102 6.91 12.44 -4.72
C LEU A 102 6.23 12.50 -6.09
N ALA A 103 6.96 12.94 -7.13
CA ALA A 103 6.40 13.17 -8.46
C ALA A 103 5.82 11.89 -9.12
N ARG A 104 6.32 10.71 -8.74
CA ARG A 104 5.85 9.41 -9.24
C ARG A 104 5.01 8.63 -8.23
N ALA A 105 4.73 9.20 -7.07
CA ALA A 105 3.93 8.57 -6.05
C ALA A 105 2.44 8.67 -6.38
N VAL A 106 1.73 7.54 -6.39
CA VAL A 106 0.28 7.48 -6.63
C VAL A 106 -0.42 7.33 -5.29
N TYR A 107 -1.32 8.26 -4.97
CA TYR A 107 -2.25 8.16 -3.86
C TYR A 107 -3.46 7.33 -4.28
N VAL A 108 -3.86 6.37 -3.45
CA VAL A 108 -5.08 5.57 -3.67
C VAL A 108 -5.87 5.49 -2.37
N GLU A 109 -7.16 5.81 -2.44
CA GLU A 109 -8.10 5.58 -1.35
C GLU A 109 -9.24 4.69 -1.78
N ARG A 110 -9.71 3.84 -0.86
CA ARG A 110 -10.81 2.89 -1.09
C ARG A 110 -10.58 2.07 -2.36
N GLY A 111 -9.34 1.62 -2.56
CA GLY A 111 -8.96 0.84 -3.74
C GLY A 111 -9.86 -0.40 -3.88
N THR A 112 -10.31 -0.65 -5.11
CA THR A 112 -11.29 -1.70 -5.49
C THR A 112 -12.67 -1.60 -4.82
N MET A 113 -12.92 -0.59 -3.99
CA MET A 113 -14.22 -0.36 -3.36
C MET A 113 -15.05 0.67 -4.16
N PRO A 114 -16.38 0.69 -3.99
CA PRO A 114 -17.20 1.77 -4.54
C PRO A 114 -16.73 3.15 -4.07
N GLY A 115 -16.62 4.10 -5.01
CA GLY A 115 -16.13 5.45 -4.71
C GLY A 115 -14.62 5.52 -4.44
N GLY A 116 -13.84 4.52 -4.86
CA GLY A 116 -12.39 4.57 -4.87
C GLY A 116 -11.85 5.70 -5.74
N VAL A 117 -10.78 6.34 -5.27
CA VAL A 117 -10.13 7.46 -5.97
C VAL A 117 -8.63 7.21 -6.02
N SER A 118 -8.02 7.52 -7.16
CA SER A 118 -6.57 7.53 -7.33
C SER A 118 -6.11 8.76 -8.09
N MET A 119 -4.94 9.28 -7.72
CA MET A 119 -4.31 10.42 -8.37
C MET A 119 -2.82 10.43 -8.07
N GLN A 120 -2.03 11.20 -8.83
CA GLN A 120 -0.67 11.48 -8.40
C GLN A 120 -0.73 12.22 -7.07
N LEU A 121 0.14 11.82 -6.15
CA LEU A 121 0.18 12.42 -4.83
C LEU A 121 0.56 13.91 -4.93
N ALA A 122 1.42 14.28 -5.87
CA ALA A 122 1.77 15.67 -6.15
C ALA A 122 0.56 16.55 -6.51
N ASP A 123 -0.48 15.98 -7.13
CA ASP A 123 -1.67 16.73 -7.57
C ASP A 123 -2.70 16.91 -6.44
N LYS A 124 -2.63 16.09 -5.39
CA LYS A 124 -3.52 16.18 -4.23
C LYS A 124 -3.14 17.41 -3.40
N GLN A 125 -4.05 18.37 -3.30
CA GLN A 125 -3.80 19.67 -2.65
C GLN A 125 -3.95 19.68 -1.12
N ASP A 126 -4.61 18.67 -0.56
CA ASP A 126 -4.79 18.53 0.88
C ASP A 126 -4.06 17.30 1.45
N ASP A 127 -4.09 17.20 2.77
CA ASP A 127 -3.52 16.09 3.53
C ASP A 127 -4.60 15.20 4.16
N ASN A 128 -5.84 15.29 3.69
CA ASN A 128 -6.93 14.45 4.16
C ASN A 128 -6.86 13.09 3.49
N ALA A 129 -6.82 12.02 4.30
CA ALA A 129 -6.86 10.65 3.80
C ALA A 129 -7.74 9.78 4.71
N PRO A 130 -8.66 8.97 4.16
CA PRO A 130 -9.45 8.03 4.94
C PRO A 130 -8.60 6.87 5.45
N TYR A 131 -9.20 6.01 6.28
CA TYR A 131 -8.53 4.84 6.84
C TYR A 131 -7.97 3.91 5.75
N PHE A 132 -8.76 3.61 4.72
CA PHE A 132 -8.36 2.79 3.57
C PHE A 132 -7.61 3.60 2.51
N ALA A 133 -6.51 4.25 2.90
CA ALA A 133 -5.64 4.95 1.98
C ALA A 133 -4.21 4.40 2.03
N ILE A 134 -3.61 4.27 0.85
CA ILE A 134 -2.20 3.90 0.65
C ILE A 134 -1.53 4.84 -0.36
N VAL A 135 -0.21 4.88 -0.33
CA VAL A 135 0.61 5.55 -1.35
C VAL A 135 1.49 4.49 -2.01
N LEU A 136 1.53 4.51 -3.34
CA LEU A 136 2.32 3.61 -4.17
C LEU A 136 3.46 4.38 -4.82
N VAL A 137 4.65 3.79 -4.89
CA VAL A 137 5.80 4.30 -5.65
C VAL A 137 6.31 3.14 -6.49
N ALA A 138 6.25 3.26 -7.81
CA ALA A 138 6.77 2.25 -8.72
C ALA A 138 8.31 2.33 -8.82
N GLY A 139 8.96 1.18 -8.96
CA GLY A 139 10.42 1.01 -8.98
C GLY A 139 11.06 1.47 -10.28
N TRP A 140 10.70 0.79 -11.37
CA TRP A 140 11.21 1.07 -12.71
C TRP A 140 11.11 2.55 -13.15
N SER A 141 12.25 3.23 -13.12
CA SER A 141 12.43 4.58 -13.68
C SER A 141 12.47 4.51 -15.20
N GLY A 142 11.51 5.12 -15.89
CA GLY A 142 11.44 5.12 -17.35
C GLY A 142 10.33 4.26 -17.95
N ARG A 143 9.21 4.10 -17.21
CA ARG A 143 7.94 3.60 -17.76
C ARG A 143 7.71 4.22 -19.16
N PRO A 144 7.48 3.43 -20.22
CA PRO A 144 6.98 3.98 -21.46
C PRO A 144 5.75 4.79 -21.07
N ALA A 145 5.77 6.11 -21.31
CA ALA A 145 4.63 6.95 -20.96
C ALA A 145 3.39 6.24 -21.49
N ALA A 146 2.40 6.01 -20.61
CA ALA A 146 1.12 5.52 -21.09
C ALA A 146 0.65 6.58 -22.09
N LEU A 147 0.77 6.25 -23.38
CA LEU A 147 0.26 7.07 -24.47
C LEU A 147 -1.17 7.43 -24.06
N GLY A 148 -1.43 8.74 -24.00
CA GLY A 148 -2.57 9.31 -23.30
C GLY A 148 -3.85 8.52 -23.54
N ALA A 149 -4.52 8.14 -22.44
CA ALA A 149 -5.92 7.80 -22.49
C ALA A 149 -6.70 9.12 -22.64
N GLU A 150 -6.65 9.71 -23.84
CA GLU A 150 -7.75 10.53 -24.33
C GLU A 150 -8.81 9.58 -24.90
N ALA A 151 -9.96 9.55 -24.24
CA ALA A 151 -11.23 9.08 -24.79
C ALA A 151 -12.36 9.94 -24.20
#